data_AF-A0A813HQ71-F1
#
_entry.id   AF-A0A813HQ71-F1
#
_cell.length_a   1.000
_cell.length_b   1.000
_cell.length_c   1.000
_cell.angle_alpha   90.00
_cell.angle_beta   90.00
_cell.angle_gamma   90.00
#
_symmetry.space_group_name_H-M   'P 1'
#
loop_
_entity.id
_entity.type
_entity.pdbx_description
1 polymer ?
#
loop_
_entity_poly.entity_id
_entity_poly.type
_entity_poly.pdbx_seq_one_letter_code
_entity_poly.pdbx_strand_id
1 'polypeptide(L)'
;MYRCGPRSMGHRCSPWASSQLRRRFCSSEAWLPQLRESARLEWVDVELLASAEAACSSWPAAQQVEALWLFARLRWRGPDPLARSEGGQHAARSALGAAALCAADLSPQDLARLSWSLARLDCAGAAASTACRVLGPRALPRVVEFDPPDLARLASALCRLGDVEGAWQLYARAQRALPGASGSQDLRGAMLGASERCNNLTRALSVLAHLAIFPRVSRSPTWRLSLTVVATLLVWRRMGPRAAVAARALLQEPGNRRSQMAGALEKRLDDLLVGAGSGAYASPLLAAATAAAAPLPLQAALAEVEVERRTGLGATAAAALRALATAVHSGPRDRTADRRKEFELLRHIANCAFPWAAADVLREVEVYATRRTFLKLAGGVKRRLLERAASEAPAGLVVELGTYVGYSAAVLALARGAKPLPPASDLGQVRGPGPPPGFVLRPLVITAELDPVNGVVARCVHCLAGLAGDIEVWIGSSGDVARYVLDRFGPRSVAMLFMDHRGSIFHDDLQSFEELGLFVDGARVVADNVLKPGAPYFLWHACRSSAFQTELVAVPEFGLGHQAILDWVAVCKFVASDGTRPSPPAVPPPPAELAVLAERCDELRRRSFGVLTAEEWP
;
A
#
# COMPACT_ATOMS: atom_id res chain seq x y z
N MET A 1 -54.70 32.75 -36.60
CA MET A 1 -54.00 32.26 -35.38
C MET A 1 -53.64 30.80 -35.60
N TYR A 2 -52.53 30.56 -36.28
CA TYR A 2 -52.08 29.23 -36.75
C TYR A 2 -50.58 29.05 -36.49
N ARG A 3 -50.21 27.81 -36.21
CA ARG A 3 -48.85 27.26 -35.96
C ARG A 3 -47.82 27.65 -37.04
N CYS A 4 -46.55 27.76 -36.62
CA CYS A 4 -45.42 27.24 -37.39
C CYS A 4 -44.23 26.94 -36.45
N GLY A 5 -43.59 25.78 -36.66
CA GLY A 5 -42.53 25.20 -35.84
C GLY A 5 -41.12 25.75 -36.10
N PRO A 6 -40.07 24.95 -35.80
CA PRO A 6 -38.88 25.38 -35.07
C PRO A 6 -37.81 26.01 -35.98
N ARG A 7 -37.12 27.04 -35.47
CA ARG A 7 -35.87 27.53 -36.04
C ARG A 7 -34.71 27.16 -35.12
N SER A 8 -33.81 26.36 -35.70
CA SER A 8 -32.42 26.17 -35.31
C SER A 8 -31.78 27.48 -34.86
N MET A 9 -31.36 27.54 -33.60
CA MET A 9 -30.31 28.45 -33.16
C MET A 9 -29.06 27.62 -32.88
N GLY A 10 -28.15 27.65 -33.84
CA GLY A 10 -26.72 27.61 -33.51
C GLY A 10 -26.34 28.84 -32.69
N HIS A 11 -25.09 28.83 -32.21
CA HIS A 11 -24.48 29.72 -31.19
C HIS A 11 -24.63 29.12 -29.77
N ARG A 12 -23.55 28.86 -29.01
CA ARG A 12 -22.30 29.62 -28.88
C ARG A 12 -21.09 28.75 -28.58
N CYS A 13 -19.96 29.28 -29.03
CA CYS A 13 -18.57 28.87 -28.93
C CYS A 13 -18.13 28.12 -27.65
N SER A 14 -17.25 27.14 -27.91
CA SER A 14 -16.13 26.68 -27.07
C SER A 14 -15.53 27.78 -26.17
N PRO A 15 -15.10 27.48 -24.92
CA PRO A 15 -14.33 28.42 -24.10
C PRO A 15 -12.93 28.75 -24.66
N TRP A 16 -12.47 28.08 -25.72
CA TRP A 16 -11.11 28.26 -26.24
C TRP A 16 -11.14 28.72 -27.69
N ALA A 17 -11.34 30.03 -27.86
CA ALA A 17 -11.07 30.74 -29.10
C ALA A 17 -10.13 31.92 -28.81
N SER A 18 -8.82 31.69 -28.93
CA SER A 18 -7.92 32.51 -29.75
C SER A 18 -6.45 32.11 -29.53
N SER A 19 -5.74 31.93 -30.65
CA SER A 19 -4.28 31.93 -30.74
C SER A 19 -3.65 33.29 -30.41
N GLN A 20 -4.45 34.33 -30.17
CA GLN A 20 -4.02 35.69 -29.86
C GLN A 20 -3.74 35.96 -28.37
N LEU A 21 -4.24 35.14 -27.45
CA LEU A 21 -3.83 35.20 -26.02
C LEU A 21 -2.47 34.56 -25.75
N ARG A 22 -1.90 33.83 -26.72
CA ARG A 22 -0.70 32.98 -26.55
C ARG A 22 0.66 33.70 -26.70
N ARG A 23 0.71 35.03 -26.79
CA ARG A 23 1.98 35.78 -27.06
C ARG A 23 2.34 36.90 -26.08
N ARG A 24 1.78 36.96 -24.86
CA ARG A 24 2.06 38.08 -23.93
C ARG A 24 2.29 37.76 -22.45
N PHE A 25 2.62 36.52 -22.11
CA PHE A 25 2.74 36.17 -20.69
C PHE A 25 4.10 35.54 -20.35
N CYS A 26 5.02 36.39 -19.87
CA CYS A 26 6.34 35.99 -19.34
C CYS A 26 6.37 35.89 -17.80
N SER A 27 5.24 35.97 -17.10
CA SER A 27 5.18 35.90 -15.64
C SER A 27 4.40 34.67 -15.16
N SER A 28 4.85 34.08 -14.06
CA SER A 28 4.20 32.95 -13.37
C SER A 28 2.73 33.21 -13.01
N GLU A 29 2.34 34.47 -12.80
CA GLU A 29 0.96 34.91 -12.53
C GLU A 29 -0.04 34.51 -13.63
N ALA A 30 0.42 34.34 -14.87
CA ALA A 30 -0.42 33.92 -15.98
C ALA A 30 -0.48 32.39 -16.16
N TRP A 31 0.60 31.69 -15.82
CA TRP A 31 0.74 30.24 -16.06
C TRP A 31 0.18 29.39 -14.93
N LEU A 32 0.47 29.74 -13.66
CA LEU A 32 0.05 28.92 -12.52
C LEU A 32 -1.47 28.71 -12.42
N PRO A 33 -2.33 29.72 -12.65
CA PRO A 33 -3.78 29.50 -12.67
C PRO A 33 -4.22 28.48 -13.73
N GLN A 34 -3.61 28.52 -14.92
CA GLN A 34 -3.93 27.60 -16.02
C GLN A 34 -3.44 26.18 -15.74
N LEU A 35 -2.25 26.05 -15.14
CA LEU A 35 -1.72 24.76 -14.69
C LEU A 35 -2.56 24.15 -13.57
N ARG A 36 -3.02 24.97 -12.61
CA ARG A 36 -3.94 24.54 -11.54
C ARG A 36 -5.25 24.02 -12.11
N GLU A 37 -5.81 24.73 -13.09
CA GLU A 37 -7.05 24.29 -13.74
C GLU A 37 -6.82 23.01 -14.55
N SER A 38 -5.72 22.90 -15.29
CA SER A 38 -5.34 21.66 -15.98
C SER A 38 -5.20 20.48 -15.01
N ALA A 39 -4.52 20.69 -13.88
CA ALA A 39 -4.40 19.68 -12.82
C ALA A 39 -5.71 19.37 -12.09
N ARG A 40 -6.66 20.32 -12.05
CA ARG A 40 -8.00 20.11 -11.53
C ARG A 40 -8.84 19.26 -12.48
N LEU A 41 -8.71 19.49 -13.78
CA LEU A 41 -9.40 18.74 -14.83
C LEU A 41 -8.70 17.43 -15.21
N GLU A 42 -7.56 17.12 -14.58
CA GLU A 42 -6.67 16.00 -14.94
C GLU A 42 -6.34 15.98 -16.45
N TRP A 43 -6.22 17.17 -17.02
CA TRP A 43 -5.99 17.38 -18.44
C TRP A 43 -4.53 17.74 -18.70
N VAL A 44 -3.89 16.97 -19.58
CA VAL A 44 -2.51 17.20 -20.02
C VAL A 44 -2.53 18.06 -21.27
N ASP A 45 -2.49 19.39 -21.11
CA ASP A 45 -2.22 20.31 -22.21
C ASP A 45 -0.71 20.36 -22.49
N VAL A 46 -0.30 19.64 -23.54
CA VAL A 46 1.10 19.48 -23.94
C VAL A 46 1.77 20.82 -24.24
N GLU A 47 1.07 21.75 -24.90
CA GLU A 47 1.62 23.06 -25.26
C GLU A 47 1.78 23.93 -24.01
N LEU A 48 0.76 23.97 -23.15
CA LEU A 48 0.78 24.70 -21.89
C LEU A 48 1.91 24.21 -20.98
N LEU A 49 2.01 22.88 -20.80
CA LEU A 49 2.99 22.27 -19.91
C LEU A 49 4.42 22.43 -20.43
N ALA A 50 4.64 22.24 -21.75
CA ALA A 50 5.95 22.46 -22.36
C ALA A 50 6.40 23.92 -22.24
N SER A 51 5.48 24.86 -22.47
CA SER A 51 5.77 26.29 -22.36
C SER A 51 6.05 26.71 -20.92
N ALA A 52 5.27 26.21 -19.96
CA ALA A 52 5.49 26.46 -18.54
C ALA A 52 6.82 25.86 -18.05
N GLU A 53 7.15 24.63 -18.47
CA GLU A 53 8.42 23.98 -18.15
C GLU A 53 9.62 24.79 -18.67
N ALA A 54 9.54 25.33 -19.88
CA ALA A 54 10.59 26.19 -20.43
C ALA A 54 10.77 27.51 -19.66
N ALA A 55 9.68 28.08 -19.12
CA ALA A 55 9.69 29.38 -18.44
C ALA A 55 10.04 29.30 -16.94
N CYS A 56 9.71 28.18 -16.28
CA CYS A 56 9.70 28.10 -14.82
C CYS A 56 11.06 28.25 -14.13
N SER A 57 12.18 28.06 -14.84
CA SER A 57 13.54 28.27 -14.31
C SER A 57 13.79 29.70 -13.80
N SER A 58 13.05 30.67 -14.34
CA SER A 58 13.11 32.10 -13.96
C SER A 58 12.14 32.49 -12.83
N TRP A 59 11.27 31.58 -12.38
CA TRP A 59 10.26 31.89 -11.37
C TRP A 59 10.84 31.88 -9.95
N PRO A 60 10.24 32.61 -9.00
CA PRO A 60 10.49 32.45 -7.57
C PRO A 60 10.43 30.97 -7.11
N ALA A 61 11.28 30.60 -6.15
CA ALA A 61 11.43 29.21 -5.71
C ALA A 61 10.12 28.54 -5.27
N ALA A 62 9.27 29.24 -4.50
CA ALA A 62 7.96 28.71 -4.09
C ALA A 62 7.05 28.39 -5.29
N GLN A 63 7.13 29.20 -6.36
CA GLN A 63 6.38 28.98 -7.59
C GLN A 63 6.98 27.85 -8.44
N GLN A 64 8.31 27.68 -8.40
CA GLN A 64 8.97 26.50 -8.99
C GLN A 64 8.52 25.20 -8.30
N VAL A 65 8.45 25.21 -6.97
CA VAL A 65 7.94 24.07 -6.18
C VAL A 65 6.49 23.75 -6.57
N GLU A 66 5.65 24.76 -6.69
CA GLU A 66 4.27 24.58 -7.13
C GLU A 66 4.17 24.04 -8.57
N ALA A 67 4.97 24.58 -9.50
CA ALA A 67 5.03 24.09 -10.87
C ALA A 67 5.44 22.61 -10.93
N LEU A 68 6.51 22.23 -10.22
CA LEU A 68 6.95 20.84 -10.09
C LEU A 68 5.86 19.95 -9.50
N TRP A 69 5.12 20.44 -8.51
CA TRP A 69 3.99 19.71 -7.92
C TRP A 69 2.86 19.50 -8.92
N LEU A 70 2.51 20.53 -9.71
CA LEU A 70 1.50 20.42 -10.77
C LEU A 70 1.96 19.46 -11.89
N PHE A 71 3.23 19.52 -12.30
CA PHE A 71 3.81 18.58 -13.26
C PHE A 71 3.77 17.14 -12.74
N ALA A 72 4.15 16.92 -11.48
CA ALA A 72 4.11 15.61 -10.86
C ALA A 72 2.67 15.07 -10.72
N ARG A 73 1.71 15.95 -10.42
CA ARG A 73 0.28 15.61 -10.34
C ARG A 73 -0.30 15.25 -11.72
N LEU A 74 0.09 15.98 -12.76
CA LEU A 74 -0.31 15.75 -14.15
C LEU A 74 0.49 14.64 -14.84
N ARG A 75 1.45 14.01 -14.14
CA ARG A 75 2.41 13.05 -14.71
C ARG A 75 3.10 13.58 -15.97
N TRP A 76 3.38 14.88 -16.02
CA TRP A 76 4.02 15.50 -17.17
C TRP A 76 5.42 14.92 -17.38
N ARG A 77 5.58 14.17 -18.49
CA ARG A 77 6.86 13.56 -18.89
C ARG A 77 7.59 14.37 -19.95
N GLY A 78 6.90 15.29 -20.62
CA GLY A 78 7.44 16.16 -21.67
C GLY A 78 6.63 16.02 -22.97
N PRO A 79 6.93 16.83 -23.99
CA PRO A 79 6.12 16.91 -25.20
C PRO A 79 6.25 15.71 -26.14
N ASP A 80 7.27 14.87 -25.97
CA ASP A 80 7.47 13.66 -26.77
C ASP A 80 7.35 12.40 -25.88
N PRO A 81 6.23 11.66 -25.95
CA PRO A 81 6.03 10.43 -25.19
C PRO A 81 6.90 9.24 -25.64
N LEU A 82 7.45 9.31 -26.86
CA LEU A 82 8.26 8.26 -27.51
C LEU A 82 9.76 8.50 -27.34
N ALA A 83 10.20 9.73 -27.11
CA ALA A 83 11.58 10.08 -26.73
C ALA A 83 11.96 9.66 -25.29
N ARG A 84 11.47 8.48 -24.84
CA ARG A 84 11.81 7.88 -23.53
C ARG A 84 13.31 7.59 -23.38
N SER A 85 14.09 7.75 -24.45
CA SER A 85 15.54 7.50 -24.51
C SER A 85 16.43 8.74 -24.49
N GLU A 86 15.92 9.96 -24.39
CA GLU A 86 16.78 11.16 -24.37
C GLU A 86 16.77 11.85 -23.00
N GLY A 87 17.90 11.77 -22.29
CA GLY A 87 18.10 12.34 -20.94
C GLY A 87 17.90 13.86 -20.79
N GLY A 88 17.50 14.59 -21.85
CA GLY A 88 17.33 16.05 -21.86
C GLY A 88 16.12 16.57 -21.08
N GLN A 89 14.94 15.94 -21.19
CA GLN A 89 13.72 16.40 -20.48
C GLN A 89 13.79 16.08 -18.98
N HIS A 90 14.37 14.93 -18.63
CA HIS A 90 14.66 14.58 -17.24
C HIS A 90 15.67 15.55 -16.61
N ALA A 91 16.64 16.02 -17.39
CA ALA A 91 17.65 16.98 -16.94
C ALA A 91 17.06 18.36 -16.62
N ALA A 92 16.10 18.87 -17.41
CA ALA A 92 15.48 20.18 -17.16
C ALA A 92 14.72 20.22 -15.83
N ARG A 93 13.86 19.23 -15.56
CA ARG A 93 13.15 19.11 -14.26
C ARG A 93 14.09 18.83 -13.11
N SER A 94 15.11 18.02 -13.35
CA SER A 94 16.17 17.77 -12.36
C SER A 94 16.92 19.05 -12.01
N ALA A 95 17.22 19.90 -12.99
CA ALA A 95 17.89 21.18 -12.77
C ALA A 95 16.97 22.17 -12.05
N LEU A 96 15.69 22.24 -12.43
CA LEU A 96 14.68 23.06 -11.73
C LEU A 96 14.52 22.61 -10.27
N GLY A 97 14.43 21.31 -10.04
CA GLY A 97 14.38 20.72 -8.70
C GLY A 97 15.62 21.06 -7.88
N ALA A 98 16.82 20.93 -8.46
CA ALA A 98 18.07 21.30 -7.80
C ALA A 98 18.13 22.80 -7.49
N ALA A 99 17.67 23.66 -8.39
CA ALA A 99 17.61 25.10 -8.17
C ALA A 99 16.63 25.47 -7.04
N ALA A 100 15.43 24.88 -7.05
CA ALA A 100 14.45 25.06 -5.97
C ALA A 100 15.01 24.59 -4.62
N LEU A 101 15.74 23.47 -4.59
CA LEU A 101 16.40 22.96 -3.39
C LEU A 101 17.46 23.91 -2.83
N CYS A 102 18.07 24.78 -3.64
CA CYS A 102 19.05 25.76 -3.17
C CYS A 102 18.41 26.94 -2.42
N ALA A 103 17.13 27.25 -2.64
CA ALA A 103 16.46 28.40 -2.04
C ALA A 103 16.41 28.32 -0.50
N ALA A 104 16.85 29.35 0.22
CA ALA A 104 16.96 29.32 1.68
C ALA A 104 15.59 29.30 2.40
N ASP A 105 14.56 29.91 1.80
CA ASP A 105 13.30 30.27 2.49
C ASP A 105 12.13 29.32 2.22
N LEU A 106 12.37 28.06 1.87
CA LEU A 106 11.28 27.10 1.64
C LEU A 106 10.53 26.78 2.94
N SER A 107 9.19 26.83 2.91
CA SER A 107 8.38 26.40 4.05
C SER A 107 8.42 24.86 4.24
N PRO A 108 7.98 24.32 5.38
CA PRO A 108 7.88 22.87 5.58
C PRO A 108 6.95 22.21 4.56
N GLN A 109 5.86 22.88 4.22
CA GLN A 109 4.94 22.45 3.17
C GLN A 109 5.63 22.41 1.79
N ASP A 110 6.46 23.40 1.47
CA ASP A 110 7.22 23.41 0.22
C ASP A 110 8.24 22.28 0.16
N LEU A 111 8.94 21.98 1.26
CA LEU A 111 9.84 20.83 1.34
C LEU A 111 9.11 19.51 1.12
N ALA A 112 7.92 19.35 1.72
CA ALA A 112 7.08 18.16 1.53
C ALA A 112 6.54 18.04 0.10
N ARG A 113 6.10 19.15 -0.52
CA ARG A 113 5.66 19.17 -1.92
C ARG A 113 6.81 18.86 -2.87
N LEU A 114 7.92 19.57 -2.73
CA LEU A 114 9.10 19.41 -3.58
C LEU A 114 9.65 17.99 -3.53
N SER A 115 9.83 17.43 -2.33
CA SER A 115 10.30 16.05 -2.17
C SER A 115 9.38 15.04 -2.86
N TRP A 116 8.07 15.17 -2.67
CA TRP A 116 7.09 14.33 -3.35
C TRP A 116 7.12 14.46 -4.87
N SER A 117 7.21 15.70 -5.37
CA SER A 117 7.29 15.97 -6.81
C SER A 117 8.52 15.31 -7.43
N LEU A 118 9.69 15.46 -6.80
CA LEU A 118 10.94 14.83 -7.25
C LEU A 118 10.85 13.30 -7.23
N ALA A 119 10.26 12.73 -6.17
CA ALA A 119 10.08 11.29 -6.05
C ALA A 119 9.07 10.72 -7.07
N ARG A 120 8.07 11.51 -7.51
CA ARG A 120 7.04 11.06 -8.46
C ARG A 120 7.42 11.31 -9.93
N LEU A 121 8.16 12.38 -10.20
CA LEU A 121 8.76 12.64 -11.51
C LEU A 121 9.95 11.70 -11.80
N ASP A 122 10.29 10.81 -10.86
CA ASP A 122 11.40 9.86 -10.97
C ASP A 122 12.73 10.55 -11.28
N CYS A 123 12.92 11.79 -10.77
CA CYS A 123 14.10 12.61 -11.09
C CYS A 123 15.38 11.89 -10.64
N ALA A 124 16.07 11.24 -11.58
CA ALA A 124 17.28 10.48 -11.32
C ALA A 124 18.55 11.35 -11.35
N GLY A 125 19.68 10.78 -10.94
CA GLY A 125 20.99 11.43 -11.04
C GLY A 125 21.19 12.59 -10.06
N ALA A 126 21.62 13.75 -10.56
CA ALA A 126 22.05 14.88 -9.74
C ALA A 126 20.92 15.47 -8.86
N ALA A 127 19.68 15.44 -9.31
CA ALA A 127 18.53 15.94 -8.54
C ALA A 127 18.19 15.04 -7.36
N ALA A 128 18.07 13.72 -7.55
CA ALA A 128 17.90 12.78 -6.44
C ALA A 128 19.05 12.89 -5.44
N SER A 129 20.31 12.92 -5.91
CA SER A 129 21.48 13.05 -5.04
C SER A 129 21.46 14.36 -4.23
N THR A 130 21.08 15.47 -4.85
CA THR A 130 20.96 16.78 -4.18
C THR A 130 19.78 16.78 -3.21
N ALA A 131 18.64 16.21 -3.60
CA ALA A 131 17.46 16.08 -2.75
C ALA A 131 17.79 15.31 -1.47
N CYS A 132 18.45 14.16 -1.58
CA CYS A 132 18.91 13.37 -0.42
C CYS A 132 19.88 14.14 0.48
N ARG A 133 20.76 14.99 -0.08
CA ARG A 133 21.69 15.82 0.72
C ARG A 133 21.02 17.02 1.39
N VAL A 134 19.94 17.55 0.84
CA VAL A 134 19.38 18.85 1.25
C VAL A 134 18.10 18.70 2.08
N LEU A 135 17.17 17.83 1.65
CA LEU A 135 15.83 17.75 2.23
C LEU A 135 15.86 17.33 3.70
N GLY A 136 16.55 16.23 4.01
CA GLY A 136 16.68 15.71 5.38
C GLY A 136 17.29 16.75 6.33
N PRO A 137 18.50 17.27 6.06
CA PRO A 137 19.16 18.27 6.91
C PRO A 137 18.37 19.58 7.10
N ARG A 138 17.61 20.02 6.10
CA ARG A 138 16.76 21.23 6.23
C ARG A 138 15.47 20.97 7.00
N ALA A 139 14.88 19.78 6.85
CA ALA A 139 13.66 19.43 7.55
C ALA A 139 13.92 19.06 9.02
N LEU A 140 15.06 18.43 9.34
CA LEU A 140 15.37 17.91 10.67
C LEU A 140 15.31 18.96 11.82
N PRO A 141 15.88 20.17 11.70
CA PRO A 141 15.76 21.19 12.74
C PRO A 141 14.33 21.74 12.87
N ARG A 142 13.51 21.60 11.82
CA ARG A 142 12.17 22.18 11.67
C ARG A 142 11.05 21.17 11.80
N VAL A 143 11.32 19.94 12.25
CA VAL A 143 10.34 18.84 12.33
C VAL A 143 9.05 19.24 13.06
N VAL A 144 9.14 20.14 14.05
CA VAL A 144 7.99 20.64 14.82
C VAL A 144 7.07 21.57 14.04
N GLU A 145 7.54 22.13 12.92
CA GLU A 145 6.78 23.02 12.04
C GLU A 145 6.00 22.25 10.96
N PHE A 146 6.24 20.94 10.80
CA PHE A 146 5.53 20.13 9.81
C PHE A 146 4.18 19.66 10.36
N ASP A 147 3.15 19.82 9.53
CA ASP A 147 1.92 19.06 9.72
C ASP A 147 2.19 17.56 9.52
N PRO A 148 1.52 16.67 10.29
CA PRO A 148 1.82 15.23 10.23
C PRO A 148 1.71 14.57 8.83
N PRO A 149 0.76 14.95 7.95
CA PRO A 149 0.70 14.44 6.57
C PRO A 149 1.88 14.90 5.71
N ASP A 150 2.35 16.14 5.89
CA ASP A 150 3.46 16.69 5.12
C ASP A 150 4.78 16.03 5.54
N LEU A 151 4.96 15.77 6.84
CA LEU A 151 6.09 14.99 7.35
C LEU A 151 6.08 13.54 6.82
N ALA A 152 4.91 12.89 6.80
CA ALA A 152 4.75 11.55 6.22
C ALA A 152 5.10 11.54 4.73
N ARG A 153 4.62 12.55 3.97
CA ARG A 153 4.92 12.70 2.55
C ARG A 153 6.42 12.87 2.31
N LEU A 154 7.08 13.73 3.08
CA LEU A 154 8.53 13.94 3.02
C LEU A 154 9.31 12.65 3.33
N ALA A 155 8.97 11.96 4.42
CA ALA A 155 9.65 10.72 4.80
C ALA A 155 9.48 9.61 3.73
N SER A 156 8.28 9.48 3.16
CA SER A 156 8.03 8.54 2.06
C SER A 156 8.82 8.91 0.80
N ALA A 157 8.86 10.20 0.45
CA ALA A 157 9.63 10.70 -0.68
C ALA A 157 11.13 10.46 -0.52
N LEU A 158 11.70 10.71 0.67
CA LEU A 158 13.10 10.40 0.97
C LEU A 158 13.39 8.91 0.82
N CYS A 159 12.52 8.03 1.33
CA CYS A 159 12.66 6.59 1.12
C CYS A 159 12.66 6.21 -0.37
N ARG A 160 11.77 6.81 -1.18
CA ARG A 160 11.73 6.60 -2.64
C ARG A 160 12.97 7.12 -3.36
N LEU A 161 13.53 8.24 -2.91
CA LEU A 161 14.75 8.84 -3.45
C LEU A 161 16.03 8.11 -2.99
N GLY A 162 15.92 7.12 -2.10
CA GLY A 162 17.03 6.33 -1.58
C GLY A 162 17.63 6.84 -0.27
N ASP A 163 17.13 7.95 0.30
CA ASP A 163 17.56 8.48 1.60
C ASP A 163 16.73 7.92 2.77
N VAL A 164 16.82 6.60 2.95
CA VAL A 164 16.13 5.90 4.05
C VAL A 164 16.67 6.33 5.41
N GLU A 165 17.94 6.73 5.49
CA GLU A 165 18.56 7.20 6.73
C GLU A 165 18.01 8.57 7.15
N GLY A 166 17.97 9.54 6.24
CA GLY A 166 17.36 10.85 6.51
C GLY A 166 15.89 10.74 6.89
N ALA A 167 15.13 9.87 6.21
CA ALA A 167 13.75 9.57 6.59
C ALA A 167 13.65 9.02 8.03
N TRP A 168 14.57 8.13 8.42
CA TRP A 168 14.62 7.57 9.77
C TRP A 168 15.00 8.61 10.83
N GLN A 169 15.94 9.51 10.53
CA GLN A 169 16.31 10.60 11.42
C GLN A 169 15.14 11.56 11.67
N LEU A 170 14.38 11.91 10.62
CA LEU A 170 13.15 12.70 10.73
C LEU A 170 12.12 11.99 11.60
N TYR A 171 11.89 10.71 11.36
CA TYR A 171 10.99 9.89 12.16
C TYR A 171 11.39 9.87 13.65
N ALA A 172 12.66 9.59 13.95
CA ALA A 172 13.18 9.55 15.31
C ALA A 172 13.08 10.92 16.00
N ARG A 173 13.37 12.01 15.29
CA ARG A 173 13.22 13.38 15.81
C ARG A 173 11.76 13.71 16.10
N ALA A 174 10.85 13.35 15.19
CA ALA A 174 9.41 13.56 15.37
C ALA A 174 8.87 12.82 16.60
N GLN A 175 9.33 11.58 16.85
CA GLN A 175 8.96 10.83 18.04
C GLN A 175 9.35 11.53 19.35
N ARG A 176 10.50 12.21 19.38
CA ARG A 176 11.01 12.91 20.57
C ARG A 176 10.43 14.32 20.73
N ALA A 177 10.29 15.03 19.62
CA ALA A 177 9.97 16.47 19.62
C ALA A 177 8.47 16.74 19.66
N LEU A 178 7.65 15.81 19.17
CA LEU A 178 6.21 15.98 19.07
C LEU A 178 5.49 14.76 19.65
N PRO A 179 5.20 14.73 20.97
CA PRO A 179 4.39 13.68 21.58
C PRO A 179 3.05 13.55 20.84
N GLY A 180 2.89 12.49 20.06
CA GLY A 180 1.68 12.22 19.27
C GLY A 180 1.72 12.65 17.79
N ALA A 181 2.58 13.56 17.32
CA ALA A 181 2.61 13.95 15.89
C ALA A 181 3.36 12.95 15.01
N SER A 182 4.34 12.25 15.58
CA SER A 182 4.85 10.98 15.05
C SER A 182 3.80 9.86 15.01
N GLY A 183 2.61 10.13 15.57
CA GLY A 183 1.42 9.29 15.60
C GLY A 183 0.54 9.42 14.36
N SER A 184 0.92 10.16 13.30
CA SER A 184 0.20 9.99 12.04
C SER A 184 0.36 8.56 11.55
N GLN A 185 -0.77 7.96 11.28
CA GLN A 185 -0.90 6.62 10.72
C GLN A 185 -0.04 6.47 9.46
N ASP A 186 -0.02 7.52 8.63
CA ASP A 186 0.72 7.57 7.37
C ASP A 186 2.23 7.54 7.56
N LEU A 187 2.78 8.31 8.52
CA LEU A 187 4.23 8.33 8.75
C LEU A 187 4.70 6.98 9.27
N ARG A 188 3.95 6.35 10.18
CA ARG A 188 4.28 5.01 10.68
C ARG A 188 4.14 3.95 9.62
N GLY A 189 3.09 4.02 8.81
CA GLY A 189 2.90 3.13 7.67
C GLY A 189 4.07 3.22 6.70
N ALA A 190 4.46 4.44 6.31
CA ALA A 190 5.60 4.70 5.44
C ALA A 190 6.91 4.14 6.01
N MET A 191 7.21 4.42 7.29
CA MET A 191 8.44 3.95 7.92
C MET A 191 8.45 2.44 8.18
N LEU A 192 7.31 1.83 8.52
CA LEU A 192 7.20 0.37 8.66
C LEU A 192 7.46 -0.30 7.31
N GLY A 193 6.76 0.13 6.26
CA GLY A 193 6.94 -0.40 4.91
C GLY A 193 8.37 -0.21 4.41
N ALA A 194 8.96 0.97 4.58
CA ALA A 194 10.35 1.23 4.20
C ALA A 194 11.34 0.35 4.96
N SER A 195 11.13 0.15 6.27
CA SER A 195 11.99 -0.70 7.09
C SER A 195 11.93 -2.16 6.65
N GLU A 196 10.74 -2.67 6.36
CA GLU A 196 10.55 -4.05 5.88
C GLU A 196 11.14 -4.26 4.48
N ARG A 197 11.00 -3.29 3.58
CA ARG A 197 11.59 -3.32 2.22
C ARG A 197 13.11 -3.28 2.26
N CYS A 198 13.69 -2.43 3.12
CA CYS A 198 15.14 -2.34 3.32
C CYS A 198 15.70 -3.51 4.15
N ASN A 199 14.89 -4.51 4.47
CA ASN A 199 15.27 -5.66 5.30
C ASN A 199 15.88 -5.24 6.65
N ASN A 200 15.40 -4.14 7.24
CA ASN A 200 15.88 -3.63 8.52
C ASN A 200 14.90 -4.01 9.64
N LEU A 201 15.09 -5.21 10.19
CA LEU A 201 14.26 -5.79 11.24
C LEU A 201 14.17 -4.89 12.48
N THR A 202 15.30 -4.31 12.91
CA THR A 202 15.38 -3.43 14.08
C THR A 202 14.50 -2.19 13.93
N ARG A 203 14.50 -1.56 12.75
CA ARG A 203 13.63 -0.42 12.45
C ARG A 203 12.16 -0.83 12.39
N ALA A 204 11.85 -1.95 11.73
CA ALA A 204 10.48 -2.45 11.64
C ALA A 204 9.89 -2.72 13.04
N LEU A 205 10.63 -3.44 13.89
CA LEU A 205 10.23 -3.73 15.28
C LEU A 205 10.11 -2.46 16.12
N SER A 206 10.95 -1.45 15.88
CA SER A 206 10.86 -0.15 16.56
C SER A 206 9.59 0.61 16.15
N VAL A 207 9.21 0.57 14.88
CA VAL A 207 7.93 1.14 14.42
C VAL A 207 6.74 0.38 15.02
N LEU A 208 6.81 -0.95 15.11
CA LEU A 208 5.80 -1.77 15.80
C LEU A 208 5.70 -1.44 17.30
N ALA A 209 6.83 -1.21 17.97
CA ALA A 209 6.86 -0.79 19.37
C ALA A 209 6.18 0.56 19.56
N HIS A 210 6.42 1.50 18.64
CA HIS A 210 5.66 2.75 18.65
C HIS A 210 4.17 2.50 18.38
N LEU A 211 3.80 1.65 17.42
CA LEU A 211 2.40 1.31 17.11
C LEU A 211 1.67 0.66 18.31
N ALA A 212 2.38 -0.03 19.20
CA ALA A 212 1.81 -0.58 20.44
C ALA A 212 1.24 0.50 21.37
N ILE A 213 1.85 1.70 21.39
CA ILE A 213 1.39 2.85 22.18
C ILE A 213 0.52 3.83 21.38
N PHE A 214 0.09 3.46 20.16
CA PHE A 214 -0.76 4.32 19.32
C PHE A 214 -2.14 4.59 19.95
N PRO A 215 -2.52 5.85 20.29
CA PRO A 215 -3.69 6.13 21.13
C PRO A 215 -5.03 5.54 20.67
N ARG A 216 -5.23 5.38 19.35
CA ARG A 216 -6.47 4.80 18.79
C ARG A 216 -6.67 3.32 19.16
N VAL A 217 -5.61 2.59 19.49
CA VAL A 217 -5.62 1.12 19.62
C VAL A 217 -4.77 0.58 20.78
N SER A 218 -3.90 1.39 21.38
CA SER A 218 -2.87 0.99 22.38
C SER A 218 -3.39 0.35 23.66
N ARG A 219 -4.70 0.43 23.84
CA ARG A 219 -5.42 -0.04 25.03
C ARG A 219 -6.14 -1.36 24.81
N SER A 220 -6.23 -1.83 23.55
CA SER A 220 -6.88 -3.08 23.15
C SER A 220 -5.97 -4.31 23.42
N PRO A 221 -6.41 -5.28 24.24
CA PRO A 221 -5.84 -6.63 24.31
C PRO A 221 -5.68 -7.30 22.95
N THR A 222 -6.69 -7.17 22.07
CA THR A 222 -6.66 -7.77 20.73
C THR A 222 -5.51 -7.18 19.90
N TRP A 223 -5.37 -5.85 19.91
CA TRP A 223 -4.29 -5.14 19.23
C TRP A 223 -2.90 -5.55 19.73
N ARG A 224 -2.72 -5.62 21.05
CA ARG A 224 -1.46 -6.03 21.68
C ARG A 224 -1.04 -7.41 21.21
N LEU A 225 -1.97 -8.36 21.24
CA LEU A 225 -1.72 -9.71 20.74
C LEU A 225 -1.41 -9.71 19.24
N SER A 226 -2.17 -8.99 18.42
CA SER A 226 -1.92 -8.89 16.97
C SER A 226 -0.52 -8.34 16.65
N LEU A 227 -0.06 -7.31 17.38
CA LEU A 227 1.29 -6.78 17.20
C LEU A 227 2.36 -7.78 17.59
N THR A 228 2.19 -8.50 18.71
CA THR A 228 3.14 -9.54 19.11
C THR A 228 3.23 -10.64 18.06
N VAL A 229 2.10 -11.05 17.48
CA VAL A 229 2.04 -12.04 16.40
C VAL A 229 2.81 -11.55 15.16
N VAL A 230 2.51 -10.34 14.69
CA VAL A 230 3.18 -9.77 13.51
C VAL A 230 4.69 -9.63 13.74
N ALA A 231 5.11 -9.14 14.91
CA ALA A 231 6.52 -9.06 15.26
C ALA A 231 7.18 -10.43 15.25
N THR A 232 6.49 -11.45 15.77
CA THR A 232 7.00 -12.83 15.79
C THR A 232 7.19 -13.38 14.38
N LEU A 233 6.21 -13.19 13.49
CA LEU A 233 6.31 -13.62 12.09
C LEU A 233 7.44 -12.89 11.35
N LEU A 234 7.64 -11.59 11.62
CA LEU A 234 8.74 -10.82 11.03
C LEU A 234 10.10 -11.34 11.50
N VAL A 235 10.27 -11.59 12.80
CA VAL A 235 11.52 -12.15 13.35
C VAL A 235 11.77 -13.53 12.77
N TRP A 236 10.76 -14.40 12.77
CA TRP A 236 10.86 -15.75 12.20
C TRP A 236 11.29 -15.72 10.73
N ARG A 237 10.65 -14.88 9.91
CA ARG A 237 10.95 -14.76 8.48
C ARG A 237 12.39 -14.28 8.21
N ARG A 238 13.00 -13.54 9.13
CA ARG A 238 14.30 -12.87 8.92
C ARG A 238 15.48 -13.54 9.61
N MET A 239 15.27 -14.04 10.82
CA MET A 239 16.31 -14.65 11.66
C MET A 239 16.10 -16.16 11.83
N GLY A 240 15.01 -16.70 11.28
CA GLY A 240 14.71 -18.13 11.35
C GLY A 240 14.19 -18.58 12.72
N PRO A 241 14.23 -19.88 12.99
CA PRO A 241 13.54 -20.51 14.12
C PRO A 241 14.11 -20.11 15.50
N ARG A 242 15.43 -19.88 15.63
CA ARG A 242 16.05 -19.60 16.93
C ARG A 242 15.58 -18.27 17.53
N ALA A 243 15.45 -17.24 16.71
CA ALA A 243 14.96 -15.93 17.16
C ALA A 243 13.44 -15.89 17.39
N ALA A 244 12.69 -16.79 16.75
CA ALA A 244 11.26 -16.93 16.97
C ALA A 244 10.93 -17.46 18.39
N VAL A 245 11.88 -18.06 19.11
CA VAL A 245 11.72 -18.46 20.52
C VAL A 245 11.54 -17.23 21.44
N ALA A 246 12.31 -16.15 21.22
CA ALA A 246 12.18 -14.91 22.00
C ALA A 246 10.84 -14.22 21.74
N ALA A 247 10.39 -14.22 20.49
CA ALA A 247 9.12 -13.64 20.13
C ALA A 247 7.92 -14.52 20.58
N ARG A 248 8.07 -15.85 20.58
CA ARG A 248 7.14 -16.79 21.22
C ARG A 248 6.97 -16.51 22.71
N ALA A 249 8.04 -16.23 23.44
CA ALA A 249 7.95 -15.88 24.85
C ALA A 249 7.06 -14.64 25.10
N LEU A 250 7.02 -13.68 24.16
CA LEU A 250 6.10 -12.53 24.24
C LEU A 250 4.62 -12.92 24.11
N LEU A 251 4.30 -13.93 23.28
CA LEU A 251 2.94 -14.47 23.18
C LEU A 251 2.54 -15.19 24.46
N GLN A 252 3.51 -15.78 25.16
CA GLN A 252 3.32 -16.47 26.43
C GLN A 252 3.33 -15.54 27.65
N GLU A 253 3.33 -14.21 27.51
CA GLU A 253 3.19 -13.35 28.68
C GLU A 253 1.79 -13.52 29.33
N PRO A 254 1.65 -13.42 30.67
CA PRO A 254 0.39 -13.74 31.37
C PRO A 254 -0.84 -12.98 30.87
N GLY A 255 -0.66 -11.78 30.30
CA GLY A 255 -1.72 -11.00 29.68
C GLY A 255 -2.27 -11.59 28.38
N ASN A 256 -1.45 -12.38 27.67
CA ASN A 256 -1.74 -12.93 26.36
C ASN A 256 -2.18 -14.42 26.42
N ARG A 257 -1.66 -15.20 27.40
CA ARG A 257 -1.94 -16.65 27.55
C ARG A 257 -3.41 -17.05 27.60
N ARG A 258 -4.30 -16.15 28.04
CA ARG A 258 -5.74 -16.46 28.16
C ARG A 258 -6.51 -16.35 26.83
N SER A 259 -5.84 -15.94 25.75
CA SER A 259 -6.47 -15.77 24.44
C SER A 259 -6.37 -17.05 23.62
N GLN A 260 -7.52 -17.56 23.15
CA GLN A 260 -7.58 -18.67 22.20
C GLN A 260 -6.80 -18.36 20.91
N MET A 261 -6.81 -17.09 20.48
CA MET A 261 -6.00 -16.60 19.36
C MET A 261 -4.49 -16.74 19.64
N ALA A 262 -4.05 -16.41 20.86
CA ALA A 262 -2.64 -16.54 21.24
C ALA A 262 -2.21 -18.00 21.25
N GLY A 263 -3.00 -18.89 21.85
CA GLY A 263 -2.71 -20.33 21.89
C GLY A 263 -2.68 -20.98 20.51
N ALA A 264 -3.59 -20.60 19.60
CA ALA A 264 -3.57 -21.07 18.22
C ALA A 264 -2.27 -20.64 17.52
N LEU A 265 -1.93 -19.34 17.60
CA LEU A 265 -0.76 -18.77 16.93
C LEU A 265 0.56 -19.28 17.50
N GLU A 266 0.63 -19.46 18.83
CA GLU A 266 1.74 -20.12 19.51
C GLU A 266 1.95 -21.54 18.99
N LYS A 267 0.88 -22.34 18.89
CA LYS A 267 0.95 -23.71 18.36
C LYS A 267 1.54 -23.76 16.95
N ARG A 268 1.23 -22.79 16.08
CA ARG A 268 1.84 -22.75 14.73
C ARG A 268 3.30 -22.37 14.74
N LEU A 269 3.69 -21.44 15.61
CA LEU A 269 5.10 -21.18 15.78
C LEU A 269 5.80 -22.46 16.24
N ASP A 270 5.19 -23.22 17.13
CA ASP A 270 5.71 -24.54 17.54
C ASP A 270 5.81 -25.50 16.35
N ASP A 271 4.78 -25.61 15.51
CA ASP A 271 4.82 -26.43 14.29
C ASP A 271 5.96 -26.00 13.33
N LEU A 272 6.15 -24.69 13.13
CA LEU A 272 7.21 -24.11 12.30
C LEU A 272 8.61 -24.29 12.92
N LEU A 273 8.70 -24.29 14.24
CA LEU A 273 9.94 -24.47 15.02
C LEU A 273 10.36 -25.94 15.07
N VAL A 274 9.41 -26.86 15.26
CA VAL A 274 9.62 -28.31 15.29
C VAL A 274 10.13 -28.81 13.93
N GLY A 275 9.58 -28.31 12.82
CA GLY A 275 10.09 -28.60 11.48
C GLY A 275 11.56 -28.21 11.31
N ALA A 276 12.02 -27.14 11.98
CA ALA A 276 13.39 -26.66 11.90
C ALA A 276 14.37 -27.29 12.91
N GLY A 277 13.85 -28.00 13.93
CA GLY A 277 14.63 -28.63 15.00
C GLY A 277 15.17 -30.03 14.67
N SER A 278 14.81 -30.61 13.51
CA SER A 278 15.13 -32.00 13.15
C SER A 278 16.45 -32.18 12.36
N GLY A 279 17.30 -31.14 12.26
CA GLY A 279 18.59 -31.17 11.56
C GLY A 279 19.81 -31.07 12.47
N ALA A 280 21.01 -31.33 11.91
CA ALA A 280 22.32 -31.35 12.60
C ALA A 280 22.77 -30.04 13.29
N TYR A 281 21.91 -29.03 13.36
CA TYR A 281 22.13 -27.72 13.98
C TYR A 281 21.11 -27.39 15.10
N ALA A 282 20.42 -28.37 15.68
CA ALA A 282 19.49 -28.13 16.78
C ALA A 282 20.20 -27.53 18.01
N SER A 283 19.76 -26.35 18.47
CA SER A 283 20.22 -25.79 19.75
C SER A 283 19.59 -26.56 20.92
N PRO A 284 20.29 -26.84 22.03
CA PRO A 284 19.73 -27.47 23.23
C PRO A 284 18.48 -26.77 23.76
N LEU A 285 18.37 -25.45 23.53
CA LEU A 285 17.25 -24.62 23.97
C LEU A 285 16.08 -24.65 22.98
N LEU A 286 16.33 -24.85 21.68
CA LEU A 286 15.27 -25.15 20.71
C LEU A 286 14.67 -26.53 21.03
N ALA A 287 15.52 -27.52 21.33
CA ALA A 287 15.10 -28.84 21.78
C ALA A 287 14.32 -28.77 23.10
N ALA A 288 14.77 -27.96 24.08
CA ALA A 288 14.04 -27.74 25.34
C ALA A 288 12.74 -26.95 25.15
N ALA A 289 12.71 -25.95 24.27
CA ALA A 289 11.51 -25.16 23.93
C ALA A 289 10.44 -26.00 23.24
N THR A 290 10.85 -26.99 22.45
CA THR A 290 9.97 -27.96 21.77
C THR A 290 9.63 -29.16 22.65
N ALA A 291 10.49 -29.54 23.61
CA ALA A 291 10.29 -30.70 24.48
C ALA A 291 9.59 -30.36 25.81
N ALA A 292 9.71 -29.14 26.32
CA ALA A 292 9.06 -28.71 27.55
C ALA A 292 7.73 -28.03 27.23
N ALA A 293 6.63 -28.54 27.79
CA ALA A 293 5.32 -27.87 27.83
C ALA A 293 5.31 -26.57 28.66
N ALA A 294 6.48 -26.11 29.13
CA ALA A 294 6.63 -24.95 30.01
C ALA A 294 7.16 -23.72 29.23
N PRO A 295 6.57 -22.54 29.46
CA PRO A 295 6.95 -21.31 28.79
C PRO A 295 8.36 -20.86 29.19
N LEU A 296 9.17 -20.50 28.19
CA LEU A 296 10.52 -19.97 28.41
C LEU A 296 10.46 -18.51 28.88
N PRO A 297 11.22 -18.11 29.92
CA PRO A 297 11.28 -16.71 30.33
C PRO A 297 11.81 -15.82 29.19
N LEU A 298 11.14 -14.70 28.92
CA LEU A 298 11.50 -13.77 27.84
C LEU A 298 12.98 -13.33 27.92
N GLN A 299 13.50 -13.10 29.12
CA GLN A 299 14.90 -12.70 29.32
C GLN A 299 15.90 -13.77 28.86
N ALA A 300 15.62 -15.04 29.13
CA ALA A 300 16.47 -16.15 28.68
C ALA A 300 16.42 -16.30 27.16
N ALA A 301 15.24 -16.13 26.56
CA ALA A 301 15.09 -16.23 25.11
C ALA A 301 15.74 -15.03 24.37
N LEU A 302 15.71 -13.82 24.93
CA LEU A 302 16.41 -12.66 24.38
C LEU A 302 17.94 -12.79 24.43
N ALA A 303 18.48 -13.47 25.45
CA ALA A 303 19.91 -13.73 25.55
C ALA A 303 20.41 -14.60 24.38
N GLU A 304 19.62 -15.58 23.94
CA GLU A 304 19.94 -16.41 22.77
C GLU A 304 19.98 -15.61 21.46
N VAL A 305 19.04 -14.67 21.27
CA VAL A 305 19.04 -13.74 20.12
C VAL A 305 20.32 -12.89 20.12
N GLU A 306 20.81 -12.51 21.29
CA GLU A 306 22.01 -11.70 21.48
C GLU A 306 23.31 -12.51 21.26
N VAL A 307 23.29 -13.82 21.54
CA VAL A 307 24.42 -14.77 21.36
C VAL A 307 24.65 -15.14 19.89
N GLU A 308 23.73 -14.85 18.97
CA GLU A 308 23.84 -15.08 17.52
C GLU A 308 24.85 -14.13 16.81
N ARG A 309 26.04 -13.97 17.41
CA ARG A 309 27.15 -13.04 17.15
C ARG A 309 27.73 -13.02 15.74
N ARG A 310 27.31 -13.91 14.83
CA ARG A 310 27.89 -14.00 13.48
C ARG A 310 27.39 -12.94 12.50
N THR A 311 26.30 -12.22 12.80
CA THR A 311 25.66 -11.32 11.81
C THR A 311 25.49 -9.86 12.27
N GLY A 312 25.81 -9.49 13.52
CA GLY A 312 25.59 -8.13 14.06
C GLY A 312 24.11 -7.74 14.25
N LEU A 313 23.18 -8.44 13.62
CA LEU A 313 21.73 -8.27 13.69
C LEU A 313 21.14 -8.69 15.05
N GLY A 314 21.75 -9.67 15.73
CA GLY A 314 21.23 -10.26 16.97
C GLY A 314 21.02 -9.26 18.13
N ALA A 315 22.07 -8.50 18.49
CA ALA A 315 21.99 -7.55 19.60
C ALA A 315 20.97 -6.41 19.35
N THR A 316 20.86 -5.94 18.10
CA THR A 316 19.92 -4.87 17.74
C THR A 316 18.48 -5.38 17.67
N ALA A 317 18.25 -6.58 17.17
CA ALA A 317 16.94 -7.23 17.19
C ALA A 317 16.48 -7.52 18.62
N ALA A 318 17.37 -7.99 19.51
CA ALA A 318 17.06 -8.20 20.92
C ALA A 318 16.67 -6.89 21.62
N ALA A 319 17.38 -5.79 21.36
CA ALA A 319 17.02 -4.47 21.88
C ALA A 319 15.65 -4.00 21.38
N ALA A 320 15.34 -4.19 20.09
CA ALA A 320 14.04 -3.81 19.53
C ALA A 320 12.89 -4.67 20.08
N LEU A 321 13.12 -5.98 20.27
CA LEU A 321 12.15 -6.87 20.92
C LEU A 321 11.90 -6.49 22.38
N ARG A 322 12.93 -6.10 23.14
CA ARG A 322 12.78 -5.55 24.50
C ARG A 322 11.91 -4.30 24.49
N ALA A 323 12.15 -3.36 23.58
CA ALA A 323 11.36 -2.14 23.47
C ALA A 323 9.89 -2.44 23.14
N LEU A 324 9.64 -3.36 22.19
CA LEU A 324 8.30 -3.80 21.86
C LEU A 324 7.61 -4.47 23.05
N ALA A 325 8.31 -5.35 23.77
CA ALA A 325 7.78 -6.01 24.96
C ALA A 325 7.32 -4.99 26.00
N THR A 326 8.18 -4.01 26.34
CA THR A 326 7.83 -2.93 27.25
C THR A 326 6.61 -2.15 26.75
N ALA A 327 6.58 -1.79 25.46
CA ALA A 327 5.51 -1.00 24.87
C ALA A 327 4.15 -1.72 24.90
N VAL A 328 4.13 -3.02 24.58
CA VAL A 328 2.93 -3.86 24.60
C VAL A 328 2.36 -4.04 26.01
N HIS A 329 3.20 -3.97 27.06
CA HIS A 329 2.78 -4.14 28.44
C HIS A 329 2.52 -2.83 29.20
N SER A 330 2.90 -1.68 28.64
CA SER A 330 2.74 -0.37 29.27
C SER A 330 1.29 0.14 29.29
N GLY A 331 0.94 0.94 30.30
CA GLY A 331 -0.30 1.73 30.39
C GLY A 331 -1.54 1.03 30.99
N PRO A 332 -2.54 1.79 31.49
CA PRO A 332 -3.78 1.23 32.03
C PRO A 332 -4.65 0.58 30.94
N ARG A 333 -5.42 -0.45 31.31
CA ARG A 333 -6.30 -1.21 30.41
C ARG A 333 -7.56 -0.39 30.06
N ASP A 334 -7.85 -0.21 28.77
CA ASP A 334 -9.10 0.40 28.29
C ASP A 334 -9.59 -0.31 27.03
N ARG A 335 -10.80 -0.89 27.12
CA ARG A 335 -11.37 -1.80 26.12
C ARG A 335 -12.16 -1.10 25.02
N THR A 336 -12.21 0.23 24.96
CA THR A 336 -12.98 0.95 23.93
C THR A 336 -12.55 0.58 22.50
N ALA A 337 -11.24 0.46 22.26
CA ALA A 337 -10.69 0.08 20.96
C ALA A 337 -10.99 -1.39 20.56
N ASP A 338 -11.28 -2.29 21.50
CA ASP A 338 -11.66 -3.69 21.18
C ASP A 338 -13.01 -3.80 20.46
N ARG A 339 -13.80 -2.72 20.46
CA ARG A 339 -15.09 -2.64 19.75
C ARG A 339 -14.94 -2.32 18.26
N ARG A 340 -13.72 -2.08 17.77
CA ARG A 340 -13.49 -1.96 16.32
C ARG A 340 -13.85 -3.28 15.66
N LYS A 341 -14.72 -3.24 14.65
CA LYS A 341 -15.22 -4.42 13.93
C LYS A 341 -14.12 -5.33 13.40
N GLU A 342 -12.96 -4.78 13.03
CA GLU A 342 -11.78 -5.54 12.60
C GLU A 342 -11.19 -6.40 13.74
N PHE A 343 -11.20 -5.89 14.97
CA PHE A 343 -10.74 -6.64 16.15
C PHE A 343 -11.80 -7.63 16.64
N GLU A 344 -13.07 -7.28 16.52
CA GLU A 344 -14.16 -8.22 16.78
C GLU A 344 -14.13 -9.41 15.81
N LEU A 345 -13.83 -9.16 14.54
CA LEU A 345 -13.61 -10.19 13.52
C LEU A 345 -12.49 -11.15 13.95
N LEU A 346 -11.33 -10.63 14.37
CA LEU A 346 -10.23 -11.50 14.83
C LEU A 346 -10.65 -12.38 16.01
N ARG A 347 -11.38 -11.81 16.98
CA ARG A 347 -11.93 -12.59 18.10
C ARG A 347 -12.94 -13.63 17.64
N HIS A 348 -13.79 -13.29 16.67
CA HIS A 348 -14.76 -14.21 16.09
C HIS A 348 -14.07 -15.39 15.40
N ILE A 349 -13.14 -15.13 14.49
CA ILE A 349 -12.36 -16.18 13.81
C ILE A 349 -11.64 -17.05 14.83
N ALA A 350 -10.99 -16.45 15.83
CA ALA A 350 -10.28 -17.19 16.86
C ALA A 350 -11.17 -18.14 17.68
N ASN A 351 -12.45 -17.82 17.83
CA ASN A 351 -13.40 -18.63 18.58
C ASN A 351 -14.18 -19.63 17.71
N CYS A 352 -14.37 -19.33 16.42
CA CYS A 352 -15.32 -20.03 15.56
C CYS A 352 -14.66 -20.78 14.39
N ALA A 353 -13.49 -20.36 13.93
CA ALA A 353 -12.79 -21.04 12.85
C ALA A 353 -11.82 -22.08 13.42
N PHE A 354 -11.68 -23.21 12.74
CA PHE A 354 -10.52 -24.06 12.95
C PHE A 354 -9.30 -23.31 12.39
N PRO A 355 -8.30 -22.98 13.23
CA PRO A 355 -7.08 -22.36 12.73
C PRO A 355 -6.44 -23.26 11.67
N TRP A 356 -5.72 -22.68 10.71
CA TRP A 356 -5.02 -23.37 9.60
C TRP A 356 -5.92 -23.88 8.48
N ALA A 357 -7.24 -23.96 8.69
CA ALA A 357 -8.18 -24.24 7.64
C ALA A 357 -8.58 -22.92 6.96
N ALA A 358 -7.85 -22.53 5.90
CA ALA A 358 -8.14 -21.29 5.16
C ALA A 358 -9.61 -21.18 4.71
N ALA A 359 -10.21 -22.30 4.30
CA ALA A 359 -11.62 -22.37 3.94
C ALA A 359 -12.54 -22.03 5.12
N ASP A 360 -12.26 -22.56 6.33
CA ASP A 360 -13.03 -22.24 7.53
C ASP A 360 -12.84 -20.80 7.99
N VAL A 361 -11.60 -20.29 7.94
CA VAL A 361 -11.32 -18.89 8.26
C VAL A 361 -12.08 -17.95 7.33
N LEU A 362 -12.02 -18.17 6.02
CA LEU A 362 -12.77 -17.37 5.04
C LEU A 362 -14.28 -17.49 5.25
N ARG A 363 -14.79 -18.68 5.58
CA ARG A 363 -16.20 -18.91 5.89
C ARG A 363 -16.64 -18.13 7.12
N GLU A 364 -15.86 -18.14 8.20
CA GLU A 364 -16.18 -17.37 9.41
C GLU A 364 -16.06 -15.86 9.19
N VAL A 365 -15.13 -15.40 8.33
CA VAL A 365 -15.06 -14.00 7.92
C VAL A 365 -16.37 -13.57 7.22
N GLU A 366 -16.86 -14.38 6.29
CA GLU A 366 -18.15 -14.15 5.61
C GLU A 366 -19.34 -14.20 6.58
N VAL A 367 -19.35 -15.17 7.52
CA VAL A 367 -20.40 -15.28 8.56
C VAL A 367 -20.42 -14.05 9.46
N TYR A 368 -19.26 -13.55 9.88
CA TYR A 368 -19.17 -12.32 10.66
C TYR A 368 -19.71 -11.12 9.88
N ALA A 369 -19.25 -10.95 8.64
CA ALA A 369 -19.64 -9.84 7.78
C ALA A 369 -21.14 -9.79 7.46
N THR A 370 -21.78 -10.97 7.40
CA THR A 370 -23.20 -11.10 7.06
C THR A 370 -24.12 -11.12 8.27
N ARG A 371 -23.69 -11.67 9.41
CA ARG A 371 -24.56 -11.91 10.59
C ARG A 371 -24.27 -11.04 11.80
N ARG A 372 -23.10 -10.39 11.86
CA ARG A 372 -22.68 -9.62 13.04
C ARG A 372 -22.55 -8.14 12.69
N THR A 373 -21.60 -7.82 11.84
CA THR A 373 -21.25 -6.44 11.52
C THR A 373 -20.82 -6.37 10.07
N PHE A 374 -21.39 -5.42 9.32
CA PHE A 374 -21.02 -5.23 7.93
C PHE A 374 -19.52 -4.94 7.76
N LEU A 375 -18.87 -5.78 6.96
CA LEU A 375 -17.51 -5.60 6.47
C LEU A 375 -17.57 -5.50 4.95
N LYS A 376 -16.86 -4.52 4.40
CA LYS A 376 -16.74 -4.35 2.95
C LYS A 376 -15.80 -5.42 2.42
N LEU A 377 -16.37 -6.56 2.01
CA LEU A 377 -15.64 -7.71 1.50
C LEU A 377 -16.05 -8.00 0.06
N ALA A 378 -15.08 -8.41 -0.76
CA ALA A 378 -15.34 -8.97 -2.08
C ALA A 378 -15.88 -10.43 -2.00
N GLY A 379 -16.96 -10.64 -1.24
CA GLY A 379 -17.59 -11.95 -1.01
C GLY A 379 -18.61 -12.35 -2.08
N GLY A 380 -19.18 -13.56 -1.95
CA GLY A 380 -20.31 -14.00 -2.79
C GLY A 380 -19.99 -14.09 -4.29
N VAL A 381 -20.72 -13.33 -5.12
CA VAL A 381 -20.49 -13.30 -6.58
C VAL A 381 -19.11 -12.71 -6.91
N LYS A 382 -18.71 -11.64 -6.19
CA LYS A 382 -17.40 -11.00 -6.36
C LYS A 382 -16.27 -11.99 -6.07
N ARG A 383 -16.38 -12.79 -5.01
CA ARG A 383 -15.41 -13.85 -4.68
C ARG A 383 -15.19 -14.80 -5.86
N ARG A 384 -16.27 -15.30 -6.46
CA ARG A 384 -16.18 -16.23 -7.61
C ARG A 384 -15.52 -15.60 -8.83
N LEU A 385 -15.77 -14.31 -9.07
CA LEU A 385 -15.09 -13.56 -10.13
C LEU A 385 -13.59 -13.46 -9.84
N LEU A 386 -13.19 -13.17 -8.59
CA LEU A 386 -11.78 -13.12 -8.19
C LEU A 386 -11.09 -14.48 -8.30
N GLU A 387 -11.73 -15.55 -7.84
CA GLU A 387 -11.20 -16.93 -7.96
C GLU A 387 -10.99 -17.30 -9.43
N ARG A 388 -11.96 -16.99 -10.29
CA ARG A 388 -11.86 -17.22 -11.73
C ARG A 388 -10.76 -16.38 -12.37
N ALA A 389 -10.72 -15.08 -12.10
CA ALA A 389 -9.70 -14.19 -12.66
C ALA A 389 -8.28 -14.61 -12.24
N ALA A 390 -8.08 -15.00 -10.98
CA ALA A 390 -6.78 -15.43 -10.47
C ALA A 390 -6.34 -16.79 -11.01
N SER A 391 -7.28 -17.74 -11.15
CA SER A 391 -6.99 -19.07 -11.72
C SER A 391 -6.74 -19.01 -13.23
N GLU A 392 -7.45 -18.15 -13.97
CA GLU A 392 -7.23 -17.93 -15.41
C GLU A 392 -6.06 -16.98 -15.71
N ALA A 393 -5.48 -16.33 -14.70
CA ALA A 393 -4.32 -15.46 -14.89
C ALA A 393 -3.07 -16.30 -15.24
N PRO A 394 -2.18 -15.79 -16.10
CA PRO A 394 -0.93 -16.47 -16.45
C PRO A 394 -0.02 -16.69 -15.23
N ALA A 395 1.10 -17.40 -15.42
CA ALA A 395 2.10 -17.53 -14.36
C ALA A 395 2.70 -16.16 -13.99
N GLY A 396 2.85 -15.89 -12.70
CA GLY A 396 3.34 -14.60 -12.20
C GLY A 396 2.66 -14.17 -10.90
N LEU A 397 3.03 -12.97 -10.45
CA LEU A 397 2.60 -12.37 -9.20
C LEU A 397 1.16 -11.83 -9.29
N VAL A 398 0.39 -12.02 -8.23
CA VAL A 398 -0.85 -11.26 -8.01
C VAL A 398 -0.54 -10.07 -7.12
N VAL A 399 -0.98 -8.88 -7.55
CA VAL A 399 -0.87 -7.65 -6.77
C VAL A 399 -2.27 -7.14 -6.44
N GLU A 400 -2.54 -6.89 -5.17
CA GLU A 400 -3.78 -6.30 -4.67
C GLU A 400 -3.50 -4.90 -4.11
N LEU A 401 -4.32 -3.93 -4.49
CA LEU A 401 -4.31 -2.56 -3.97
C LEU A 401 -5.58 -2.33 -3.15
N GLY A 402 -5.44 -2.45 -1.82
CA GLY A 402 -6.53 -2.45 -0.84
C GLY A 402 -6.64 -3.80 -0.11
N THR A 403 -5.94 -3.96 1.00
CA THR A 403 -5.95 -5.22 1.77
C THR A 403 -7.13 -5.34 2.73
N TYR A 404 -7.46 -4.25 3.43
CA TYR A 404 -8.38 -4.21 4.55
C TYR A 404 -8.11 -5.30 5.61
N VAL A 405 -9.02 -6.26 5.81
CA VAL A 405 -8.84 -7.39 6.74
C VAL A 405 -8.16 -8.60 6.11
N GLY A 406 -7.76 -8.52 4.84
CA GLY A 406 -6.99 -9.55 4.14
C GLY A 406 -7.81 -10.69 3.53
N TYR A 407 -9.13 -10.57 3.45
CA TYR A 407 -10.03 -11.60 2.90
C TYR A 407 -9.74 -11.91 1.43
N SER A 408 -9.72 -10.89 0.56
CA SER A 408 -9.51 -11.05 -0.88
C SER A 408 -8.10 -11.54 -1.20
N ALA A 409 -7.06 -11.04 -0.53
CA ALA A 409 -5.71 -11.61 -0.64
C ALA A 409 -5.66 -13.12 -0.36
N ALA A 410 -6.39 -13.61 0.64
CA ALA A 410 -6.47 -15.03 0.94
C ALA A 410 -7.23 -15.83 -0.13
N VAL A 411 -8.35 -15.29 -0.66
CA VAL A 411 -9.07 -15.86 -1.80
C VAL A 411 -8.15 -15.97 -3.03
N LEU A 412 -7.45 -14.89 -3.35
CA LEU A 412 -6.51 -14.83 -4.48
C LEU A 412 -5.37 -15.84 -4.30
N ALA A 413 -4.77 -15.93 -3.11
CA ALA A 413 -3.68 -16.87 -2.85
C ALA A 413 -4.13 -18.32 -3.05
N LEU A 414 -5.29 -18.70 -2.51
CA LEU A 414 -5.85 -20.04 -2.70
C LEU A 414 -6.14 -20.35 -4.18
N ALA A 415 -6.72 -19.40 -4.91
CA ALA A 415 -6.96 -19.54 -6.35
C ALA A 415 -5.67 -19.67 -7.17
N ARG A 416 -4.53 -19.18 -6.64
CA ARG A 416 -3.18 -19.34 -7.19
C ARG A 416 -2.47 -20.61 -6.72
N GLY A 417 -3.16 -21.49 -6.01
CA GLY A 417 -2.63 -22.77 -5.56
C GLY A 417 -1.84 -22.71 -4.26
N ALA A 418 -2.01 -21.66 -3.44
CA ALA A 418 -1.49 -21.64 -2.08
C ALA A 418 -2.02 -22.87 -1.33
N LYS A 419 -1.12 -23.60 -0.69
CA LYS A 419 -1.44 -24.76 0.14
C LYS A 419 -1.24 -24.33 1.59
N PRO A 420 -2.33 -24.09 2.36
CA PRO A 420 -2.19 -23.79 3.79
C PRO A 420 -1.32 -24.86 4.44
N LEU A 421 -0.27 -24.50 5.18
CA LEU A 421 0.63 -25.56 5.67
C LEU A 421 -0.17 -26.52 6.55
N PRO A 422 -0.08 -27.84 6.31
CA PRO A 422 -0.87 -28.82 7.03
C PRO A 422 -0.56 -28.80 8.54
N PRO A 423 -1.43 -29.36 9.38
CA PRO A 423 -1.12 -29.58 10.79
C PRO A 423 0.18 -30.39 10.94
N ALA A 424 0.94 -30.17 12.02
CA ALA A 424 2.27 -30.75 12.20
C ALA A 424 2.39 -32.28 12.07
N SER A 425 1.28 -33.02 12.16
CA SER A 425 1.24 -34.45 11.88
C SER A 425 1.75 -34.82 10.48
N ASP A 426 1.64 -33.90 9.51
CA ASP A 426 2.01 -34.15 8.11
C ASP A 426 3.37 -33.52 7.73
N LEU A 427 3.97 -32.73 8.63
CA LEU A 427 5.29 -32.09 8.43
C LEU A 427 6.45 -33.11 8.43
N GLY A 428 6.20 -34.37 8.80
CA GLY A 428 7.20 -35.45 8.75
C GLY A 428 7.77 -35.73 7.35
N GLN A 429 7.14 -35.21 6.28
CA GLN A 429 7.59 -35.37 4.90
C GLN A 429 8.24 -34.13 4.27
N VAL A 430 8.13 -32.93 4.87
CA VAL A 430 8.86 -31.74 4.38
C VAL A 430 10.23 -31.70 5.08
N ARG A 431 11.07 -32.69 4.76
CA ARG A 431 12.45 -32.76 5.22
C ARG A 431 13.31 -31.84 4.37
N GLY A 432 13.54 -30.63 4.85
CA GLY A 432 14.56 -29.75 4.32
C GLY A 432 15.11 -28.86 5.44
N PRO A 433 16.41 -28.51 5.42
CA PRO A 433 16.90 -27.43 6.27
C PRO A 433 16.03 -26.19 6.03
N GLY A 434 15.80 -25.40 7.09
CA GLY A 434 15.13 -24.11 6.97
C GLY A 434 15.71 -23.27 5.83
N PRO A 435 14.97 -22.29 5.33
CA PRO A 435 15.35 -21.53 4.15
C PRO A 435 16.80 -21.01 4.27
N PRO A 436 17.68 -21.27 3.28
CA PRO A 436 19.08 -20.89 3.36
C PRO A 436 19.25 -19.37 3.48
N PRO A 437 20.40 -18.87 3.96
CA PRO A 437 20.71 -17.44 3.94
C PRO A 437 20.53 -16.88 2.52
N GLY A 438 19.64 -15.90 2.34
CA GLY A 438 19.28 -15.35 1.03
C GLY A 438 18.02 -15.94 0.38
N PHE A 439 17.33 -16.87 1.03
CA PHE A 439 16.03 -17.36 0.58
C PHE A 439 14.99 -16.24 0.61
N VAL A 440 14.61 -15.77 -0.58
CA VAL A 440 13.51 -14.84 -0.74
C VAL A 440 12.24 -15.67 -0.88
N LEU A 441 11.40 -15.67 0.16
CA LEU A 441 9.99 -16.08 0.01
C LEU A 441 9.43 -15.31 -1.18
N ARG A 442 9.02 -16.04 -2.23
CA ARG A 442 8.32 -15.48 -3.37
C ARG A 442 6.83 -15.57 -3.06
N PRO A 443 6.20 -14.49 -2.56
CA PRO A 443 4.78 -14.52 -2.31
C PRO A 443 4.04 -14.77 -3.63
N LEU A 444 2.94 -15.50 -3.56
CA LEU A 444 1.97 -15.61 -4.66
C LEU A 444 1.18 -14.31 -4.79
N VAL A 445 0.93 -13.64 -3.65
CA VAL A 445 0.15 -12.41 -3.56
C VAL A 445 0.93 -11.35 -2.79
N ILE A 446 1.09 -10.18 -3.39
CA ILE A 446 1.42 -8.95 -2.67
C ILE A 446 0.14 -8.14 -2.52
N THR A 447 -0.16 -7.71 -1.30
CA THR A 447 -1.31 -6.85 -1.03
C THR A 447 -0.86 -5.58 -0.32
N ALA A 448 -1.36 -4.43 -0.76
CA ALA A 448 -0.98 -3.13 -0.23
C ALA A 448 -2.08 -2.49 0.60
N GLU A 449 -1.72 -2.06 1.82
CA GLU A 449 -2.62 -1.42 2.78
C GLU A 449 -2.07 -0.09 3.25
N LEU A 450 -2.91 0.95 3.23
CA LEU A 450 -2.53 2.27 3.72
C LEU A 450 -2.57 2.33 5.26
N ASP A 451 -3.57 1.71 5.90
CA ASP A 451 -3.71 1.67 7.35
C ASP A 451 -2.85 0.56 7.99
N PRO A 452 -1.75 0.87 8.70
CA PRO A 452 -0.94 -0.11 9.42
C PRO A 452 -1.75 -0.96 10.41
N VAL A 453 -2.87 -0.47 10.96
CA VAL A 453 -3.73 -1.27 11.84
C VAL A 453 -4.43 -2.37 11.04
N ASN A 454 -5.04 -2.03 9.91
CA ASN A 454 -5.67 -3.00 9.02
C ASN A 454 -4.63 -3.98 8.48
N GLY A 455 -3.44 -3.51 8.12
CA GLY A 455 -2.36 -4.37 7.67
C GLY A 455 -1.92 -5.38 8.73
N VAL A 456 -1.89 -4.99 10.01
CA VAL A 456 -1.64 -5.91 11.14
C VAL A 456 -2.80 -6.91 11.30
N VAL A 457 -4.05 -6.47 11.17
CA VAL A 457 -5.23 -7.36 11.19
C VAL A 457 -5.16 -8.38 10.05
N ALA A 458 -4.90 -7.94 8.82
CA ALA A 458 -4.76 -8.79 7.65
C ALA A 458 -3.67 -9.84 7.83
N ARG A 459 -2.49 -9.45 8.33
CA ARG A 459 -1.41 -10.39 8.67
C ARG A 459 -1.86 -11.44 9.69
N CYS A 460 -2.68 -11.07 10.67
CA CYS A 460 -3.23 -12.03 11.63
C CYS A 460 -4.23 -12.99 10.96
N VAL A 461 -5.12 -12.49 10.09
CA VAL A 461 -6.05 -13.33 9.32
C VAL A 461 -5.30 -14.30 8.41
N HIS A 462 -4.28 -13.83 7.69
CA HIS A 462 -3.43 -14.68 6.84
C HIS A 462 -2.67 -15.71 7.65
N CYS A 463 -2.21 -15.35 8.85
CA CYS A 463 -1.59 -16.30 9.76
C CYS A 463 -2.60 -17.37 10.20
N LEU A 464 -3.77 -16.99 10.71
CA LEU A 464 -4.82 -17.92 11.11
C LEU A 464 -5.30 -18.81 9.95
N ALA A 465 -5.31 -18.30 8.71
CA ALA A 465 -5.63 -19.07 7.51
C ALA A 465 -4.49 -20.01 7.07
N GLY A 466 -3.30 -19.91 7.67
CA GLY A 466 -2.13 -20.69 7.27
C GLY A 466 -1.45 -20.22 5.98
N LEU A 467 -1.71 -18.98 5.56
CA LEU A 467 -1.27 -18.39 4.28
C LEU A 467 -0.19 -17.31 4.43
N ALA A 468 0.39 -17.14 5.62
CA ALA A 468 1.41 -16.11 5.89
C ALA A 468 2.72 -16.29 5.09
N GLY A 469 2.96 -17.48 4.49
CA GLY A 469 4.06 -17.73 3.58
C GLY A 469 3.77 -17.34 2.13
N ASP A 470 2.49 -17.34 1.74
CA ASP A 470 2.02 -17.10 0.37
C ASP A 470 1.66 -15.64 0.11
N ILE A 471 1.31 -14.90 1.17
CA ILE A 471 0.82 -13.53 1.10
C ILE A 471 1.79 -12.59 1.80
N GLU A 472 2.19 -11.53 1.11
CA GLU A 472 2.98 -10.44 1.70
C GLU A 472 2.17 -9.15 1.74
N VAL A 473 1.94 -8.64 2.94
CA VAL A 473 1.23 -7.37 3.17
C VAL A 473 2.24 -6.21 3.20
N TRP A 474 2.15 -5.30 2.24
CA TRP A 474 2.94 -4.07 2.17
C TRP A 474 2.16 -2.91 2.76
N ILE A 475 2.76 -2.24 3.74
CA ILE A 475 2.16 -1.03 4.32
C ILE A 475 2.65 0.20 3.57
N GLY A 476 1.71 1.01 3.06
CA GLY A 476 2.01 2.24 2.34
C GLY A 476 0.97 2.60 1.28
N SER A 477 1.27 3.66 0.54
CA SER A 477 0.42 4.18 -0.55
C SER A 477 0.49 3.27 -1.79
N SER A 478 -0.64 3.10 -2.47
CA SER A 478 -0.73 2.29 -3.71
C SER A 478 0.12 2.86 -4.84
N GLY A 479 0.25 4.18 -4.92
CA GLY A 479 1.07 4.87 -5.93
C GLY A 479 2.58 4.64 -5.81
N ASP A 480 3.03 3.86 -4.82
CA ASP A 480 4.41 3.44 -4.62
C ASP A 480 4.62 1.98 -5.07
N VAL A 481 3.54 1.19 -5.09
CA VAL A 481 3.58 -0.28 -5.21
C VAL A 481 4.15 -0.70 -6.56
N ALA A 482 3.73 -0.08 -7.66
CA ALA A 482 4.23 -0.41 -9.00
C ALA A 482 5.77 -0.34 -9.07
N ARG A 483 6.35 0.73 -8.52
CA ARG A 483 7.81 0.88 -8.48
C ARG A 483 8.48 -0.16 -7.59
N TYR A 484 7.91 -0.44 -6.42
CA TYR A 484 8.43 -1.47 -5.53
C TYR A 484 8.34 -2.88 -6.12
N VAL A 485 7.30 -3.15 -6.91
CA VAL A 485 7.19 -4.40 -7.68
C VAL A 485 8.29 -4.45 -8.75
N LEU A 486 8.50 -3.37 -9.50
CA LEU A 486 9.58 -3.28 -10.48
C LEU A 486 10.95 -3.55 -9.84
N ASP A 487 11.27 -2.85 -8.75
CA ASP A 487 12.57 -2.93 -8.09
C ASP A 487 12.84 -4.34 -7.53
N ARG A 488 11.81 -5.07 -7.07
CA ARG A 488 11.96 -6.39 -6.45
C ARG A 488 11.79 -7.57 -7.40
N PHE A 489 10.86 -7.50 -8.34
CA PHE A 489 10.47 -8.61 -9.20
C PHE A 489 10.80 -8.38 -10.68
N GLY A 490 11.21 -7.17 -11.05
CA GLY A 490 11.50 -6.80 -12.42
C GLY A 490 10.24 -6.53 -13.26
N PRO A 491 10.45 -6.12 -14.53
CA PRO A 491 9.37 -5.94 -15.48
C PRO A 491 8.71 -7.28 -15.81
N ARG A 492 7.47 -7.23 -16.34
CA ARG A 492 6.70 -8.41 -16.75
C ARG A 492 6.62 -9.49 -15.66
N SER A 493 6.29 -9.05 -14.44
CA SER A 493 6.19 -9.91 -13.26
C SER A 493 4.75 -10.09 -12.76
N VAL A 494 3.84 -9.19 -13.15
CA VAL A 494 2.46 -9.11 -12.63
C VAL A 494 1.50 -9.85 -13.55
N ALA A 495 0.98 -10.98 -13.08
CA ALA A 495 -0.05 -11.78 -13.75
C ALA A 495 -1.47 -11.32 -13.44
N MET A 496 -1.67 -10.69 -12.29
CA MET A 496 -2.96 -10.12 -11.95
C MET A 496 -2.80 -8.88 -11.10
N LEU A 497 -3.60 -7.85 -11.38
CA LEU A 497 -3.78 -6.67 -10.55
C LEU A 497 -5.24 -6.62 -10.08
N PHE A 498 -5.46 -6.58 -8.78
CA PHE A 498 -6.78 -6.36 -8.18
C PHE A 498 -6.81 -5.01 -7.45
N MET A 499 -7.83 -4.19 -7.71
CA MET A 499 -7.99 -2.87 -7.12
C MET A 499 -9.33 -2.76 -6.38
N ASP A 500 -9.27 -2.58 -5.07
CA ASP A 500 -10.44 -2.44 -4.18
C ASP A 500 -10.21 -1.38 -3.08
N HIS A 501 -9.38 -0.39 -3.38
CA HIS A 501 -9.13 0.74 -2.48
C HIS A 501 -10.00 1.95 -2.88
N ARG A 502 -9.42 2.94 -3.55
CA ARG A 502 -10.07 4.20 -3.90
C ARG A 502 -10.20 4.32 -5.41
N GLY A 503 -11.43 4.16 -5.91
CA GLY A 503 -11.74 4.22 -7.35
C GLY A 503 -11.28 5.48 -8.09
N SER A 504 -11.10 6.62 -7.40
CA SER A 504 -10.60 7.84 -8.06
C SER A 504 -9.11 7.81 -8.38
N ILE A 505 -8.33 6.84 -7.89
CA ILE A 505 -6.91 6.68 -8.24
C ILE A 505 -6.62 5.35 -8.96
N PHE A 506 -7.64 4.57 -9.30
CA PHE A 506 -7.46 3.30 -10.04
C PHE A 506 -6.78 3.49 -11.39
N HIS A 507 -7.12 4.55 -12.12
CA HIS A 507 -6.50 4.86 -13.41
C HIS A 507 -5.03 5.22 -13.23
N ASP A 508 -4.73 5.96 -12.17
CA ASP A 508 -3.40 6.38 -11.76
C ASP A 508 -2.51 5.17 -11.43
N ASP A 509 -3.05 4.22 -10.66
CA ASP A 509 -2.36 2.98 -10.33
C ASP A 509 -2.18 2.11 -11.58
N LEU A 510 -3.24 1.87 -12.37
CA LEU A 510 -3.18 1.08 -13.60
C LEU A 510 -2.11 1.61 -14.57
N GLN A 511 -2.12 2.93 -14.83
CA GLN A 511 -1.16 3.58 -15.72
C GLN A 511 0.28 3.41 -15.21
N SER A 512 0.49 3.42 -13.89
CA SER A 512 1.83 3.19 -13.31
C SER A 512 2.35 1.78 -13.59
N PHE A 513 1.47 0.77 -13.59
CA PHE A 513 1.85 -0.61 -13.94
C PHE A 513 2.11 -0.77 -15.44
N GLU A 514 1.33 -0.09 -16.30
CA GLU A 514 1.54 -0.07 -17.75
C GLU A 514 2.85 0.63 -18.13
N GLU A 515 3.10 1.83 -17.59
CA GLU A 515 4.29 2.64 -17.89
C GLU A 515 5.58 1.93 -17.50
N LEU A 516 5.56 1.20 -16.39
CA LEU A 516 6.69 0.41 -15.90
C LEU A 516 6.78 -1.00 -16.54
N GLY A 517 5.89 -1.33 -17.47
CA GLY A 517 5.90 -2.60 -18.20
C GLY A 517 5.75 -3.82 -17.29
N LEU A 518 4.94 -3.73 -16.23
CA LEU A 518 4.86 -4.75 -15.20
C LEU A 518 3.99 -5.95 -15.57
N PHE A 519 3.02 -5.78 -16.47
CA PHE A 519 2.11 -6.84 -16.85
C PHE A 519 2.79 -7.90 -17.73
N VAL A 520 2.52 -9.17 -17.41
CA VAL A 520 2.76 -10.27 -18.35
C VAL A 520 1.64 -10.35 -19.39
N ASP A 521 1.89 -11.02 -20.50
CA ASP A 521 0.90 -11.16 -21.56
C ASP A 521 -0.29 -11.99 -21.08
N GLY A 522 -1.50 -11.48 -21.31
CA GLY A 522 -2.72 -12.10 -20.80
C GLY A 522 -2.98 -11.84 -19.31
N ALA A 523 -2.23 -10.94 -18.66
CA ALA A 523 -2.49 -10.55 -17.28
C ALA A 523 -3.95 -10.09 -17.08
N ARG A 524 -4.47 -10.32 -15.87
CA ARG A 524 -5.84 -9.90 -15.50
C ARG A 524 -5.81 -8.64 -14.66
N VAL A 525 -6.65 -7.67 -15.00
CA VAL A 525 -6.87 -6.50 -14.16
C VAL A 525 -8.32 -6.53 -13.70
N VAL A 526 -8.54 -6.53 -12.39
CA VAL A 526 -9.89 -6.54 -11.81
C VAL A 526 -10.05 -5.31 -10.93
N ALA A 527 -11.10 -4.55 -11.12
CA ALA A 527 -11.41 -3.37 -10.31
C ALA A 527 -12.81 -3.48 -9.73
N ASP A 528 -12.91 -3.44 -8.39
CA ASP A 528 -14.19 -3.46 -7.69
C ASP A 528 -14.80 -2.05 -7.58
N ASN A 529 -16.11 -1.98 -7.40
CA ASN A 529 -16.84 -0.75 -7.12
C ASN A 529 -16.68 0.35 -8.18
N VAL A 530 -16.59 -0.05 -9.47
CA VAL A 530 -16.37 0.89 -10.58
C VAL A 530 -17.63 1.67 -10.96
N LEU A 531 -18.80 1.27 -10.45
CA LEU A 531 -20.04 2.04 -10.53
C LEU A 531 -20.29 2.82 -9.22
N LYS A 532 -20.14 2.19 -8.05
CA LYS A 532 -20.45 2.80 -6.75
C LYS A 532 -19.36 2.58 -5.69
N PRO A 533 -18.54 3.58 -5.29
CA PRO A 533 -18.52 5.03 -5.60
C PRO A 533 -18.16 5.46 -6.99
N GLY A 534 -17.69 4.55 -7.82
CA GLY A 534 -17.37 4.88 -9.21
C GLY A 534 -15.88 5.10 -9.41
N ALA A 535 -15.43 4.68 -10.59
CA ALA A 535 -14.07 4.84 -11.08
C ALA A 535 -14.09 5.31 -12.56
N PRO A 536 -14.67 6.49 -12.86
CA PRO A 536 -14.98 6.89 -14.24
C PRO A 536 -13.73 7.03 -15.12
N TYR A 537 -12.63 7.58 -14.61
CA TYR A 537 -11.36 7.64 -15.34
C TYR A 537 -10.76 6.27 -15.62
N PHE A 538 -10.87 5.34 -14.67
CA PHE A 538 -10.41 3.98 -14.88
C PHE A 538 -11.24 3.28 -15.96
N LEU A 539 -12.58 3.41 -15.92
CA LEU A 539 -13.47 2.86 -16.93
C LEU A 539 -13.21 3.46 -18.31
N TRP A 540 -12.99 4.78 -18.38
CA TRP A 540 -12.63 5.43 -19.64
C TRP A 540 -11.35 4.83 -20.21
N HIS A 541 -10.28 4.74 -19.41
CA HIS A 541 -9.02 4.18 -19.85
C HIS A 541 -9.14 2.71 -20.25
N ALA A 542 -9.69 1.87 -19.39
CA ALA A 542 -9.82 0.42 -19.61
C ALA A 542 -10.72 0.07 -20.80
N CYS A 543 -11.76 0.86 -21.09
CA CYS A 543 -12.68 0.59 -22.19
C CYS A 543 -12.23 1.22 -23.52
N ARG A 544 -11.37 2.26 -23.48
CA ARG A 544 -10.89 2.95 -24.69
C ARG A 544 -9.48 2.53 -25.11
N SER A 545 -8.70 1.97 -24.19
CA SER A 545 -7.39 1.40 -24.49
C SER A 545 -7.54 0.09 -25.25
N SER A 546 -6.81 -0.03 -26.36
CA SER A 546 -6.71 -1.30 -27.10
C SER A 546 -5.78 -2.32 -26.42
N ALA A 547 -5.09 -1.92 -25.36
CA ALA A 547 -4.30 -2.84 -24.52
C ALA A 547 -5.16 -3.73 -23.62
N PHE A 548 -6.46 -3.42 -23.47
CA PHE A 548 -7.37 -4.17 -22.61
C PHE A 548 -8.60 -4.67 -23.36
N GLN A 549 -8.96 -5.92 -23.11
CA GLN A 549 -10.31 -6.44 -23.37
C GLN A 549 -11.08 -6.37 -22.06
N THR A 550 -12.09 -5.50 -21.98
CA THR A 550 -12.78 -5.16 -20.73
C THR A 550 -14.22 -5.66 -20.74
N GLU A 551 -14.58 -6.41 -19.69
CA GLU A 551 -15.94 -6.84 -19.38
C GLU A 551 -16.42 -6.14 -18.10
N LEU A 552 -17.64 -5.60 -18.12
CA LEU A 552 -18.28 -5.04 -16.93
C LEU A 552 -19.31 -6.02 -16.41
N VAL A 553 -19.10 -6.52 -15.18
CA VAL A 553 -19.97 -7.51 -14.56
C VAL A 553 -20.77 -6.85 -13.45
N ALA A 554 -22.10 -6.86 -13.58
CA ALA A 554 -22.99 -6.40 -12.53
C ALA A 554 -23.04 -7.41 -11.39
N VAL A 555 -22.76 -6.95 -10.17
CA VAL A 555 -22.67 -7.78 -8.97
C VAL A 555 -23.38 -7.10 -7.79
N PRO A 556 -24.09 -7.86 -6.93
CA PRO A 556 -24.63 -7.31 -5.70
C PRO A 556 -23.51 -7.08 -4.66
N GLU A 557 -23.64 -6.02 -3.86
CA GLU A 557 -22.75 -5.79 -2.72
C GLU A 557 -22.93 -6.91 -1.67
N PHE A 558 -21.81 -7.51 -1.27
CA PHE A 558 -21.83 -8.63 -0.32
C PHE A 558 -22.22 -8.16 1.08
N GLY A 559 -22.96 -8.99 1.83
CA GLY A 559 -23.30 -8.71 3.23
C GLY A 559 -24.55 -7.86 3.46
N LEU A 560 -25.16 -7.28 2.42
CA LEU A 560 -26.39 -6.47 2.53
C LEU A 560 -27.70 -7.25 2.29
N GLY A 561 -27.62 -8.54 1.95
CA GLY A 561 -28.81 -9.38 1.74
C GLY A 561 -29.76 -8.82 0.68
N HIS A 562 -31.05 -8.71 1.03
CA HIS A 562 -32.08 -8.16 0.14
C HIS A 562 -31.94 -6.64 -0.12
N GLN A 563 -31.07 -5.95 0.63
CA GLN A 563 -30.75 -4.53 0.45
C GLN A 563 -29.54 -4.31 -0.45
N ALA A 564 -28.97 -5.39 -1.03
CA ALA A 564 -27.79 -5.30 -1.87
C ALA A 564 -28.08 -4.49 -3.14
N ILE A 565 -27.45 -3.32 -3.22
CA ILE A 565 -27.46 -2.48 -4.41
C ILE A 565 -26.51 -3.12 -5.42
N LEU A 566 -26.92 -3.16 -6.69
CA LEU A 566 -26.04 -3.59 -7.77
C LEU A 566 -24.92 -2.57 -7.98
N ASP A 567 -23.72 -3.11 -8.11
CA ASP A 567 -22.49 -2.41 -8.46
C ASP A 567 -21.82 -3.14 -9.62
N TRP A 568 -20.75 -2.56 -10.17
CA TRP A 568 -19.98 -3.16 -11.25
C TRP A 568 -18.59 -3.54 -10.77
N VAL A 569 -18.12 -4.67 -11.28
CA VAL A 569 -16.72 -5.08 -11.29
C VAL A 569 -16.25 -5.03 -12.73
N ALA A 570 -15.16 -4.32 -13.01
CA ALA A 570 -14.50 -4.41 -14.29
C ALA A 570 -13.49 -5.55 -14.28
N VAL A 571 -13.57 -6.44 -15.28
CA VAL A 571 -12.63 -7.53 -15.50
C VAL A 571 -11.96 -7.32 -16.85
N CYS A 572 -10.68 -7.00 -16.83
CA CYS A 572 -9.90 -6.71 -18.01
C CYS A 572 -8.86 -7.80 -18.26
N LYS A 573 -8.65 -8.16 -19.53
CA LYS A 573 -7.52 -8.97 -19.99
C LYS A 573 -6.53 -8.06 -20.72
N PHE A 574 -5.28 -8.02 -20.24
CA PHE A 574 -4.19 -7.32 -20.90
C PHE A 574 -3.76 -8.07 -22.16
N VAL A 575 -3.79 -7.38 -23.30
CA VAL A 575 -3.40 -7.89 -24.60
C VAL A 575 -2.14 -7.12 -25.01
N ALA A 576 -1.01 -7.81 -24.99
CA ALA A 576 0.26 -7.19 -25.37
C ALA A 576 0.22 -6.70 -26.83
N SER A 577 0.95 -5.62 -27.12
CA SER A 577 1.34 -5.34 -28.49
C SER A 577 2.35 -6.40 -28.91
N ASP A 578 1.89 -7.42 -29.63
CA ASP A 578 2.75 -8.18 -30.51
C ASP A 578 3.48 -7.14 -31.39
N GLY A 579 4.81 -7.04 -31.33
CA GLY A 579 5.58 -6.00 -32.03
C GLY A 579 5.40 -5.96 -33.57
N THR A 580 4.50 -6.79 -34.10
CA THR A 580 3.94 -6.85 -35.45
C THR A 580 2.74 -5.93 -35.68
N ARG A 581 2.05 -5.46 -34.63
CA ARG A 581 0.95 -4.50 -34.75
C ARG A 581 1.45 -3.07 -34.57
N PRO A 582 0.94 -2.10 -35.36
CA PRO A 582 1.22 -0.69 -35.10
C PRO A 582 0.86 -0.37 -33.65
N SER A 583 1.68 0.47 -33.01
CA SER A 583 1.48 0.90 -31.62
C SER A 583 0.01 1.22 -31.39
N PRO A 584 -0.62 0.69 -30.32
CA PRO A 584 -2.04 0.94 -30.07
C PRO A 584 -2.30 2.44 -30.09
N PRO A 585 -3.37 2.92 -30.74
CA PRO A 585 -3.70 4.34 -30.74
C PRO A 585 -3.78 4.82 -29.30
N ALA A 586 -3.19 6.00 -29.03
CA ALA A 586 -3.25 6.61 -27.71
C ALA A 586 -4.71 6.71 -27.25
N VAL A 587 -4.95 6.38 -25.98
CA VAL A 587 -6.28 6.50 -25.38
C VAL A 587 -6.76 7.94 -25.59
N PRO A 588 -7.95 8.15 -26.18
CA PRO A 588 -8.46 9.51 -26.38
C PRO A 588 -8.55 10.23 -25.04
N PRO A 589 -8.30 11.54 -24.99
CA PRO A 589 -8.42 12.30 -23.76
C PRO A 589 -9.85 12.16 -23.20
N PRO A 590 -10.00 12.03 -21.87
CA PRO A 590 -11.32 11.97 -21.26
C PRO A 590 -12.10 13.27 -21.53
N PRO A 591 -13.42 13.18 -21.77
CA PRO A 591 -14.25 14.36 -21.93
C PRO A 591 -14.35 15.13 -20.61
N ALA A 592 -14.55 16.46 -20.67
CA ALA A 592 -14.57 17.32 -19.48
C ALA A 592 -15.66 16.93 -18.47
N GLU A 593 -16.77 16.38 -18.95
CA GLU A 593 -17.86 15.85 -18.13
C GLU A 593 -17.41 14.70 -17.23
N LEU A 594 -16.38 13.95 -17.62
CA LEU A 594 -15.81 12.87 -16.82
C LEU A 594 -15.12 13.40 -15.56
N ALA A 595 -14.50 14.58 -15.62
CA ALA A 595 -13.91 15.24 -14.46
C ALA A 595 -14.98 15.62 -13.43
N VAL A 596 -16.12 16.15 -13.90
CA VAL A 596 -17.26 16.47 -13.04
C VAL A 596 -17.83 15.20 -12.40
N LEU A 597 -17.96 14.12 -13.17
CA LEU A 597 -18.42 12.82 -12.65
C LEU A 597 -17.43 12.26 -11.61
N ALA A 598 -16.13 12.33 -11.86
CA ALA A 598 -15.10 11.88 -10.93
C ALA A 598 -15.12 12.65 -9.61
N GLU A 599 -15.29 13.98 -9.66
CA GLU A 599 -15.41 14.83 -8.47
C GLU A 599 -16.66 14.45 -7.65
N ARG A 600 -17.79 14.22 -8.31
CA ARG A 600 -19.04 13.75 -7.66
C ARG A 600 -18.87 12.38 -7.01
N CYS A 601 -18.27 11.42 -7.71
CA CYS A 601 -17.93 10.10 -7.17
C CYS A 601 -17.06 10.21 -5.90
N ASP A 602 -16.08 11.11 -5.89
CA ASP A 602 -15.22 11.35 -4.74
C ASP A 602 -15.93 12.07 -3.59
N GLU A 603 -16.86 12.98 -3.88
CA GLU A 603 -17.72 13.60 -2.89
C GLU A 603 -18.67 12.59 -2.23
N LEU A 604 -19.32 11.73 -3.02
CA LEU A 604 -20.16 10.64 -2.51
C LEU A 604 -19.38 9.68 -1.65
N ARG A 605 -18.16 9.30 -2.07
CA ARG A 605 -17.27 8.47 -1.25
C ARG A 605 -16.99 9.13 0.10
N ARG A 606 -16.68 10.43 0.13
CA ARG A 606 -16.49 11.19 1.37
C ARG A 606 -17.74 11.23 2.24
N ARG A 607 -18.92 11.33 1.63
CA ARG A 607 -20.21 11.34 2.34
C ARG A 607 -20.66 9.95 2.81
N SER A 608 -20.26 8.89 2.11
CA SER A 608 -20.60 7.48 2.43
C SER A 608 -19.93 6.94 3.70
N PHE A 609 -19.05 7.72 4.33
CA PHE A 609 -18.65 7.51 5.72
C PHE A 609 -19.79 7.84 6.72
N GLY A 610 -20.86 8.49 6.25
CA GLY A 610 -22.21 8.52 6.81
C GLY A 610 -23.20 7.72 5.95
N VAL A 611 -24.31 7.27 6.53
CA VAL A 611 -25.31 6.45 5.85
C VAL A 611 -25.93 7.25 4.70
N LEU A 612 -25.67 6.87 3.44
CA LEU A 612 -26.35 7.38 2.25
C LEU A 612 -27.35 6.33 1.74
N THR A 613 -28.51 6.78 1.28
CA THR A 613 -29.57 5.97 0.68
C THR A 613 -29.34 5.77 -0.83
N ALA A 614 -29.99 4.75 -1.42
CA ALA A 614 -29.85 4.43 -2.85
C ALA A 614 -30.32 5.56 -3.79
N GLU A 615 -31.23 6.41 -3.33
CA GLU A 615 -31.81 7.56 -4.06
C GLU A 615 -30.88 8.78 -4.08
N GLU A 616 -29.93 8.86 -3.13
CA GLU A 616 -28.91 9.92 -3.07
C GLU A 616 -27.70 9.66 -3.98
N TRP A 617 -27.72 8.54 -4.71
CA TRP A 617 -26.73 8.22 -5.74
C TRP A 617 -27.15 8.82 -7.09
N PRO A 618 -26.35 9.74 -7.66
CA PRO A 618 -26.64 10.40 -8.93
C PRO A 618 -26.54 9.49 -10.15
#